data_AF-A0A975SZV8-F1
#
_entry.id   AF-A0A975SZV8-F1
#
_cell.length_a   1.000
_cell.length_b   1.000
_cell.length_c   1.000
_cell.angle_alpha   90.00
_cell.angle_beta   90.00
_cell.angle_gamma   90.00
#
_symmetry.space_group_name_H-M   'P 1'
#
loop_
_entity.id
_entity.type
_entity.pdbx_description
1 polymer ?
#
loop_
_entity_poly.entity_id
_entity_poly.type
_entity_poly.pdbx_seq_one_letter_code
_entity_poly.pdbx_strand_id
1 'polypeptide(L)'
;MATTAPPPERPYEETATAHAMEKAAIGRRAAELVQPGATVVLDVGTTTTAVARALVQRTDLEGVTVVTNGLTIATELEAPLARFTVMLTGGTLRRMQHSLVDPMGGLVLDRIHADLAIIGCNGIDPVAGITNVNLPEVSMEAADARLGPAPGGGHRRLQAGRHLGGADLPRRRRRPGDQRPLRARRGRRAAHRARPGAGAGRRSGPAVWSPAPHPGLNRLEDTGPVSDHPGLTAQLLHVGPHRGAHRVAARASFSVLVPLLVLWSTGHLELAIYATFGAFTSLYGRTHVRLSRARMQATLAVLLTASVTLGTLVGTSSHRSWLAVPVAALVAAAGSLLSDAQDWHPPGPLFLVFSFAACASVPATLADVPVAAAVAGASALFALGVGAAGAGWRHWRGGAAPAAGAPSRPSYDGVARRHVLRNAGGVLLAGALATSLGIGHPYWAMVSAAVPLAARDLVPQVVRGVHRVAGTLVGLGVAALLFALDPTGLVLIAVVVALQATAELLVGRNYAFALVAITPLALLMVHLAAPVPSSVLLRDRGVETVLGVGVGLVMGWLTRSPSPAGPLSGGRSAPAPGARRRRP
;
A
#
# COMPACT_ATOMS: atom_id res chain seq x y z
N MET A 1 17.79 28.54 -16.44
CA MET A 1 18.33 27.18 -16.69
C MET A 1 17.17 26.21 -16.56
N ALA A 2 16.83 25.48 -17.62
CA ALA A 2 15.79 24.47 -17.57
C ALA A 2 16.24 23.36 -16.61
N THR A 3 15.51 23.16 -15.52
CA THR A 3 15.68 22.02 -14.63
C THR A 3 15.28 20.76 -15.40
N THR A 4 16.25 20.09 -16.01
CA THR A 4 16.06 18.76 -16.56
C THR A 4 15.59 17.86 -15.43
N ALA A 5 14.42 17.23 -15.58
CA ALA A 5 13.94 16.24 -14.63
C ALA A 5 15.06 15.20 -14.38
N PRO A 6 15.23 14.71 -13.13
CA PRO A 6 16.23 13.70 -12.86
C PRO A 6 16.03 12.51 -13.80
N PRO A 7 17.11 11.95 -14.36
CA PRO A 7 16.99 10.85 -15.30
C PRO A 7 16.25 9.68 -14.64
N PRO A 8 15.39 8.96 -15.40
CA PRO A 8 14.65 7.83 -14.87
C PRO A 8 15.60 6.76 -14.31
N GLU A 9 15.11 6.02 -13.32
CA GLU A 9 15.82 4.88 -12.73
C GLU A 9 16.20 3.86 -13.83
N ARG A 10 17.44 3.38 -13.79
CA ARG A 10 17.97 2.42 -14.76
C ARG A 10 17.85 0.99 -14.24
N PRO A 11 17.61 -0.01 -15.11
CA PRO A 11 17.66 -1.42 -14.73
C PRO A 11 18.97 -1.81 -14.05
N TYR A 12 18.90 -2.84 -13.21
CA TYR A 12 20.04 -3.39 -12.48
C TYR A 12 21.20 -3.76 -13.42
N GLU A 13 20.90 -4.42 -14.54
CA GLU A 13 21.91 -4.91 -15.50
C GLU A 13 22.71 -3.77 -16.14
N GLU A 14 22.02 -2.69 -16.52
CA GLU A 14 22.66 -1.49 -17.07
C GLU A 14 23.51 -0.79 -16.02
N THR A 15 23.00 -0.72 -14.78
CA THR A 15 23.72 -0.08 -13.68
C THR A 15 24.91 -0.95 -13.26
N ALA A 16 24.83 -2.28 -13.36
CA ALA A 16 25.86 -3.20 -12.90
C ALA A 16 27.16 -3.09 -13.71
N THR A 17 27.04 -2.83 -15.01
CA THR A 17 28.19 -2.64 -15.90
C THR A 17 28.80 -1.25 -15.78
N ALA A 18 28.01 -0.24 -15.41
CA ALA A 18 28.50 1.11 -15.18
C ALA A 18 29.37 1.20 -13.90
N HIS A 19 30.59 1.73 -14.05
CA HIS A 19 31.56 1.90 -12.96
C HIS A 19 31.85 0.61 -12.18
N ALA A 20 31.88 -0.52 -12.90
CA ALA A 20 32.06 -1.82 -12.29
C ALA A 20 33.39 -1.93 -11.52
N MET A 21 34.47 -1.30 -12.01
CA MET A 21 35.78 -1.33 -11.35
C MET A 21 35.75 -0.58 -10.01
N GLU A 22 35.11 0.58 -9.97
CA GLU A 22 34.96 1.40 -8.77
C GLU A 22 34.08 0.70 -7.74
N LYS A 23 32.95 0.09 -8.18
CA LYS A 23 32.09 -0.73 -7.31
C LYS A 23 32.81 -1.94 -6.75
N ALA A 24 33.63 -2.61 -7.55
CA ALA A 24 34.46 -3.72 -7.07
C ALA A 24 35.51 -3.25 -6.05
N ALA A 25 36.11 -2.06 -6.22
CA ALA A 25 37.03 -1.49 -5.25
C ALA A 25 36.33 -1.12 -3.92
N ILE A 26 35.15 -0.51 -3.99
CA ILE A 26 34.30 -0.23 -2.82
C ILE A 26 33.90 -1.55 -2.14
N GLY A 27 33.49 -2.54 -2.92
CA GLY A 27 33.12 -3.87 -2.45
C GLY A 27 34.21 -4.54 -1.63
N ARG A 28 35.45 -4.58 -2.14
CA ARG A 28 36.60 -5.11 -1.41
C ARG A 28 36.87 -4.37 -0.11
N ARG A 29 36.85 -3.03 -0.14
CA ARG A 29 37.12 -2.23 1.06
C ARG A 29 36.03 -2.37 2.12
N ALA A 30 34.77 -2.50 1.72
CA ALA A 30 33.67 -2.72 2.63
C ALA A 30 33.70 -4.13 3.25
N ALA A 31 34.07 -5.15 2.45
CA ALA A 31 34.23 -6.52 2.93
C ALA A 31 35.34 -6.68 3.99
N GLU A 32 36.36 -5.82 3.99
CA GLU A 32 37.40 -5.77 5.04
C GLU A 32 36.86 -5.41 6.42
N LEU A 33 35.68 -4.80 6.51
CA LEU A 33 35.06 -4.43 7.78
C LEU A 33 34.26 -5.56 8.42
N VAL A 34 33.93 -6.60 7.65
CA VAL A 34 33.19 -7.77 8.15
C VAL A 34 34.14 -8.69 8.91
N GLN A 35 33.71 -9.08 10.11
CA GLN A 35 34.41 -10.02 10.97
C GLN A 35 33.73 -11.39 10.93
N PRO A 36 34.46 -12.49 11.22
CA PRO A 36 33.85 -13.80 11.42
C PRO A 36 32.75 -13.75 12.49
N GLY A 37 31.67 -14.51 12.30
CA GLY A 37 30.53 -14.56 13.22
C GLY A 37 29.60 -13.34 13.21
N ALA A 38 29.91 -12.28 12.45
CA ALA A 38 29.13 -11.05 12.46
C ALA A 38 27.77 -11.21 11.75
N THR A 39 26.78 -10.44 12.20
CA THR A 39 25.53 -10.20 11.48
C THR A 39 25.65 -8.92 10.66
N VAL A 40 25.54 -9.03 9.34
CA VAL A 40 25.73 -7.93 8.39
C VAL A 40 24.47 -7.71 7.58
N VAL A 41 23.99 -6.48 7.54
CA VAL A 41 22.94 -6.05 6.61
C VAL A 41 23.55 -5.53 5.33
N LEU A 42 23.16 -6.12 4.21
CA LEU A 42 23.48 -5.65 2.88
C LEU A 42 22.21 -5.16 2.19
N ASP A 43 22.15 -3.86 1.94
CA ASP A 43 21.10 -3.21 1.17
C ASP A 43 21.12 -3.67 -0.31
N VAL A 44 20.09 -3.33 -1.08
CA VAL A 44 20.01 -3.61 -2.51
C VAL A 44 20.89 -2.66 -3.33
N GLY A 45 21.55 -3.21 -4.34
CA GLY A 45 22.14 -2.40 -5.41
C GLY A 45 23.41 -3.00 -5.98
N THR A 46 23.80 -2.51 -7.14
CA THR A 46 24.99 -3.02 -7.85
C THR A 46 26.29 -2.85 -7.06
N THR A 47 26.38 -1.83 -6.20
CA THR A 47 27.54 -1.61 -5.33
C THR A 47 27.56 -2.59 -4.15
N THR A 48 26.42 -2.83 -3.50
CA THR A 48 26.31 -3.80 -2.39
C THR A 48 26.42 -5.23 -2.89
N THR A 49 25.98 -5.54 -4.12
CA THR A 49 26.31 -6.83 -4.77
C THR A 49 27.82 -7.01 -4.96
N ALA A 50 28.57 -5.93 -5.27
CA ALA A 50 30.02 -6.03 -5.34
C ALA A 50 30.67 -6.30 -3.97
N VAL A 51 30.04 -5.87 -2.87
CA VAL A 51 30.42 -6.25 -1.51
C VAL A 51 30.17 -7.74 -1.30
N ALA A 52 28.98 -8.24 -1.64
CA ALA A 52 28.65 -9.67 -1.53
C ALA A 52 29.67 -10.55 -2.27
N ARG A 53 30.01 -10.18 -3.52
CA ARG A 53 31.07 -10.84 -4.30
C ARG A 53 32.42 -10.84 -3.60
N ALA A 54 32.80 -9.72 -2.98
CA ALA A 54 34.06 -9.63 -2.23
C ALA A 54 34.04 -10.46 -0.93
N LEU A 55 32.89 -10.61 -0.28
CA LEU A 55 32.74 -11.48 0.89
C LEU A 55 32.95 -12.95 0.53
N VAL A 56 32.47 -13.40 -0.64
CA VAL A 56 32.71 -14.76 -1.13
C VAL A 56 34.22 -15.08 -1.22
N GLN A 57 35.03 -14.08 -1.62
CA GLN A 57 36.48 -14.23 -1.77
C GLN A 57 37.25 -14.25 -0.44
N ARG A 58 36.64 -13.82 0.67
CA ARG A 58 37.26 -13.79 2.00
C ARG A 58 37.10 -15.15 2.67
N THR A 59 37.97 -16.11 2.40
CA THR A 59 37.86 -17.51 2.89
C THR A 59 37.91 -17.66 4.42
N ASP A 60 38.43 -16.67 5.12
CA ASP A 60 38.53 -16.61 6.58
C ASP A 60 37.20 -16.25 7.28
N LEU A 61 36.17 -15.83 6.53
CA LEU A 61 34.85 -15.54 7.11
C LEU A 61 34.05 -16.83 7.30
N GLU A 62 33.78 -17.18 8.55
CA GLU A 62 32.90 -18.28 8.94
C GLU A 62 31.81 -17.77 9.89
N GLY A 63 30.62 -18.39 9.84
CA GLY A 63 29.51 -18.09 10.74
C GLY A 63 28.87 -16.71 10.53
N VAL A 64 29.12 -16.05 9.40
CA VAL A 64 28.58 -14.72 9.11
C VAL A 64 27.10 -14.84 8.71
N THR A 65 26.23 -14.05 9.35
CA THR A 65 24.81 -13.94 8.97
C THR A 65 24.62 -12.72 8.09
N VAL A 66 24.21 -12.92 6.84
CA VAL A 66 23.90 -11.84 5.90
C VAL A 66 22.39 -11.66 5.81
N VAL A 67 21.90 -10.49 6.18
CA VAL A 67 20.51 -10.09 6.05
C VAL A 67 20.40 -9.15 4.85
N THR A 68 19.52 -9.45 3.90
CA THR A 68 19.38 -8.63 2.70
C THR A 68 17.95 -8.66 2.18
N ASN A 69 17.55 -7.58 1.51
CA ASN A 69 16.35 -7.55 0.69
C ASN A 69 16.67 -7.74 -0.81
N GLY A 70 17.93 -7.85 -1.21
CA GLY A 70 18.36 -8.02 -2.60
C GLY A 70 18.47 -9.51 -3.00
N LEU A 71 17.69 -9.93 -4.02
CA LEU A 71 17.78 -11.28 -4.57
C LEU A 71 19.15 -11.54 -5.22
N THR A 72 19.72 -10.52 -5.88
CA THR A 72 21.05 -10.63 -6.50
C THR A 72 22.14 -10.93 -5.48
N ILE A 73 22.06 -10.33 -4.30
CA ILE A 73 22.99 -10.60 -3.19
C ILE A 73 22.80 -12.03 -2.67
N ALA A 74 21.55 -12.46 -2.50
CA ALA A 74 21.26 -13.82 -2.06
C ALA A 74 21.79 -14.88 -3.05
N THR A 75 21.63 -14.65 -4.36
CA THR A 75 22.17 -15.55 -5.40
C THR A 75 23.70 -15.57 -5.41
N GLU A 76 24.37 -14.44 -5.21
CA GLU A 76 25.84 -14.40 -5.15
C GLU A 76 26.41 -15.15 -3.93
N LEU A 77 25.64 -15.22 -2.84
CA LEU A 77 26.01 -15.90 -1.60
C LEU A 77 25.51 -17.36 -1.54
N GLU A 78 24.82 -17.85 -2.57
CA GLU A 78 24.25 -19.20 -2.60
C GLU A 78 25.32 -20.31 -2.60
N ALA A 79 26.34 -20.18 -3.43
CA ALA A 79 27.41 -21.18 -3.53
C ALA A 79 28.20 -21.39 -2.21
N PRO A 80 28.54 -20.34 -1.44
CA PRO A 80 29.23 -20.49 -0.15
C PRO A 80 28.30 -20.60 1.08
N LEU A 81 27.04 -21.04 0.96
CA LEU A 81 26.10 -21.15 2.11
C LEU A 81 26.60 -22.00 3.28
N ALA A 82 27.58 -22.89 3.07
CA ALA A 82 28.24 -23.60 4.17
C ALA A 82 28.95 -22.64 5.16
N ARG A 83 29.29 -21.42 4.73
CA ARG A 83 30.03 -20.40 5.49
C ARG A 83 29.16 -19.20 5.88
N PHE A 84 28.06 -18.97 5.17
CA PHE A 84 27.15 -17.85 5.39
C PHE A 84 25.74 -18.34 5.71
N THR A 85 25.09 -17.72 6.69
CA THR A 85 23.62 -17.80 6.82
C THR A 85 23.03 -16.61 6.07
N VAL A 86 22.26 -16.84 5.00
CA VAL A 86 21.62 -15.76 4.24
C VAL A 86 20.14 -15.67 4.59
N MET A 87 19.74 -14.53 5.16
CA MET A 87 18.36 -14.21 5.52
C MET A 87 17.80 -13.17 4.55
N LEU A 88 16.82 -13.58 3.75
CA LEU A 88 16.04 -12.67 2.90
C LEU A 88 14.90 -12.06 3.70
N THR A 89 14.76 -10.73 3.67
CA THR A 89 13.70 -10.02 4.42
C THR A 89 12.28 -10.36 3.96
N GLY A 90 12.13 -11.01 2.79
CA GLY A 90 10.84 -11.32 2.20
C GLY A 90 10.11 -10.08 1.67
N GLY A 91 8.90 -10.28 1.15
CA GLY A 91 8.03 -9.20 0.69
C GLY A 91 7.76 -9.22 -0.81
N THR A 92 7.50 -8.05 -1.39
CA THR A 92 7.09 -7.93 -2.80
C THR A 92 8.31 -7.71 -3.69
N LEU A 93 8.47 -8.52 -4.74
CA LEU A 93 9.59 -8.42 -5.68
C LEU A 93 9.48 -7.19 -6.61
N ARG A 94 10.51 -6.34 -6.57
CA ARG A 94 10.76 -5.24 -7.51
C ARG A 94 11.77 -5.68 -8.57
N ARG A 95 11.30 -5.69 -9.83
CA ARG A 95 12.10 -6.16 -10.97
C ARG A 95 13.28 -5.26 -11.33
N MET A 96 13.21 -3.94 -11.09
CA MET A 96 14.26 -3.03 -11.58
C MET A 96 15.58 -3.14 -10.84
N GLN A 97 15.56 -3.44 -9.53
CA GLN A 97 16.77 -3.64 -8.72
C GLN A 97 16.93 -5.07 -8.20
N HIS A 98 16.03 -5.98 -8.58
CA HIS A 98 15.95 -7.34 -8.03
C HIS A 98 15.85 -7.36 -6.49
N SER A 99 15.06 -6.46 -5.90
CA SER A 99 14.84 -6.37 -4.43
C SER A 99 13.46 -6.82 -3.99
N LEU A 100 13.34 -7.14 -2.71
CA LEU A 100 12.09 -7.34 -1.99
C LEU A 100 11.80 -6.09 -1.17
N VAL A 101 10.55 -5.61 -1.19
CA VAL A 101 10.11 -4.44 -0.41
C VAL A 101 8.89 -4.79 0.44
N ASP A 102 8.41 -3.82 1.19
CA ASP A 102 7.19 -3.88 2.01
C ASP A 102 6.04 -4.67 1.35
N PRO A 103 5.22 -5.38 2.15
CA PRO A 103 5.00 -5.16 3.59
C PRO A 103 5.88 -5.97 4.56
N MET A 104 6.70 -6.91 4.09
CA MET A 104 7.47 -7.79 4.98
C MET A 104 8.87 -7.25 5.30
N GLY A 105 9.47 -6.51 4.36
CA GLY A 105 10.86 -6.06 4.45
C GLY A 105 11.17 -5.28 5.74
N GLY A 106 10.43 -4.20 6.00
CA GLY A 106 10.62 -3.38 7.20
C GLY A 106 10.35 -4.16 8.50
N LEU A 107 9.32 -5.02 8.53
CA LEU A 107 8.95 -5.80 9.72
C LEU A 107 10.03 -6.79 10.17
N VAL A 108 10.80 -7.32 9.23
CA VAL A 108 11.91 -8.23 9.53
C VAL A 108 13.11 -7.46 10.05
N LEU A 109 13.45 -6.34 9.42
CA LEU A 109 14.58 -5.50 9.82
C LEU A 109 14.40 -4.91 11.22
N ASP A 110 13.18 -4.52 11.59
CA ASP A 110 12.86 -4.02 12.95
C ASP A 110 13.17 -5.03 14.07
N ARG A 111 13.34 -6.32 13.74
CA ARG A 111 13.60 -7.40 14.72
C ARG A 111 15.02 -7.92 14.67
N ILE A 112 15.88 -7.33 13.84
CA ILE A 112 17.26 -7.75 13.64
C ILE A 112 18.19 -6.75 14.31
N HIS A 113 19.22 -7.26 14.96
CA HIS A 113 20.36 -6.46 15.39
C HIS A 113 21.54 -6.85 14.53
N ALA A 114 22.22 -5.87 13.95
CA ALA A 114 23.33 -6.10 13.04
C ALA A 114 24.58 -5.39 13.55
N ASP A 115 25.73 -6.05 13.41
CA ASP A 115 27.04 -5.50 13.77
C ASP A 115 27.48 -4.45 12.75
N LEU A 116 27.08 -4.63 11.50
CA LEU A 116 27.40 -3.76 10.38
C LEU A 116 26.24 -3.67 9.40
N ALA A 117 25.87 -2.45 9.01
CA ALA A 117 24.99 -2.19 7.88
C ALA A 117 25.78 -1.50 6.75
N ILE A 118 25.64 -2.04 5.54
CA ILE A 118 26.26 -1.50 4.31
C ILE A 118 25.12 -1.09 3.38
N ILE A 119 24.92 0.23 3.29
CA ILE A 119 23.76 0.83 2.62
C ILE A 119 24.24 1.52 1.32
N GLY A 120 23.51 1.26 0.22
CA GLY A 120 23.73 1.92 -1.06
C GLY A 120 23.16 3.33 -1.07
N CYS A 121 23.57 4.15 -2.05
CA CYS A 121 22.89 5.44 -2.29
C CYS A 121 23.13 5.97 -3.70
N ASN A 122 22.21 6.82 -4.18
CA ASN A 122 22.37 7.52 -5.46
C ASN A 122 23.12 8.84 -5.29
N GLY A 123 22.98 9.49 -4.14
CA GLY A 123 23.67 10.71 -3.81
C GLY A 123 23.77 10.92 -2.30
N ILE A 124 24.81 11.65 -1.90
CA ILE A 124 25.02 12.10 -0.53
C ILE A 124 24.99 13.63 -0.57
N ASP A 125 24.03 14.22 0.13
CA ASP A 125 23.90 15.67 0.26
C ASP A 125 24.28 16.10 1.69
N PRO A 126 25.06 17.19 1.86
CA PRO A 126 25.50 17.63 3.18
C PRO A 126 24.36 18.10 4.10
N VAL A 127 23.18 18.40 3.57
CA VAL A 127 22.01 18.85 4.34
C VAL A 127 20.89 17.80 4.30
N ALA A 128 20.58 17.26 3.12
CA ALA A 128 19.51 16.29 2.92
C ALA A 128 19.91 14.84 3.26
N GLY A 129 21.20 14.57 3.50
CA GLY A 129 21.70 13.25 3.88
C GLY A 129 21.75 12.28 2.71
N ILE A 130 21.43 11.01 2.97
CA ILE A 130 21.39 9.97 1.95
C ILE A 130 20.16 10.19 1.06
N THR A 131 20.38 10.26 -0.24
CA THR A 131 19.32 10.46 -1.23
C THR A 131 19.26 9.27 -2.18
N ASN A 132 18.03 8.80 -2.40
CA ASN A 132 17.69 7.81 -3.41
C ASN A 132 16.57 8.39 -4.29
N VAL A 133 16.60 8.05 -5.57
CA VAL A 133 15.58 8.44 -6.56
C VAL A 133 14.25 7.67 -6.36
N ASN A 134 14.21 6.70 -5.44
CA ASN A 134 13.16 5.70 -5.37
C ASN A 134 12.49 5.56 -3.99
N LEU A 135 11.22 5.96 -3.90
CA LEU A 135 10.49 6.07 -2.64
C LEU A 135 10.32 4.75 -1.84
N PRO A 136 10.07 3.57 -2.45
CA PRO A 136 9.96 2.30 -1.72
C PRO A 136 11.31 1.73 -1.24
N GLU A 137 12.42 2.17 -1.82
CA GLU A 137 13.77 1.81 -1.31
C GLU A 137 14.12 2.68 -0.12
N VAL A 138 13.74 3.97 -0.15
CA VAL A 138 13.95 4.90 0.96
C VAL A 138 13.35 4.37 2.28
N SER A 139 12.21 3.67 2.25
CA SER A 139 11.65 3.06 3.47
C SER A 139 12.48 1.90 4.01
N MET A 140 13.03 1.07 3.12
CA MET A 140 13.93 -0.04 3.48
C MET A 140 15.29 0.48 3.97
N GLU A 141 15.90 1.42 3.26
CA GLU A 141 17.16 2.07 3.65
C GLU A 141 17.02 2.81 5.00
N ALA A 142 15.86 3.45 5.23
CA ALA A 142 15.57 4.07 6.51
C ALA A 142 15.43 3.04 7.65
N ALA A 143 14.96 1.82 7.37
CA ALA A 143 14.91 0.73 8.33
C ALA A 143 16.32 0.17 8.59
N ASP A 144 17.11 -0.07 7.55
CA ASP A 144 18.53 -0.47 7.66
C ASP A 144 19.34 0.54 8.47
N ALA A 145 19.08 1.84 8.26
CA ALA A 145 19.71 2.91 9.01
C ALA A 145 19.23 3.01 10.47
N ARG A 146 18.12 2.37 10.86
CA ARG A 146 17.62 2.40 12.25
C ARG A 146 18.13 1.25 13.11
N LEU A 147 18.79 0.26 12.50
CA LEU A 147 19.31 -0.90 13.22
C LEU A 147 20.27 -0.49 14.34
N GLY A 148 20.01 -1.03 15.54
CA GLY A 148 20.86 -0.90 16.72
C GLY A 148 21.96 -1.98 16.75
N PRO A 149 23.06 -1.75 17.50
CA PRO A 149 24.10 -2.74 17.67
C PRO A 149 23.57 -3.99 18.40
N ALA A 150 24.15 -5.15 18.11
CA ALA A 150 23.92 -6.34 18.93
C ALA A 150 24.34 -6.07 20.39
N PRO A 151 23.67 -6.68 21.40
CA PRO A 151 24.04 -6.50 22.80
C PRO A 151 25.52 -6.85 23.04
N GLY A 152 26.35 -5.85 23.37
CA GLY A 152 27.79 -6.00 23.64
C GLY A 152 28.75 -5.73 22.45
N GLY A 153 28.24 -5.32 21.27
CA GLY A 153 29.06 -5.01 20.08
C GLY A 153 29.29 -3.50 19.86
N GLY A 154 30.47 -3.13 19.33
CA GLY A 154 30.77 -1.75 18.92
C GLY A 154 30.14 -1.39 17.58
N HIS A 155 29.52 -0.22 17.48
CA HIS A 155 28.78 0.21 16.28
C HIS A 155 29.72 0.66 15.15
N ARG A 156 29.61 0.07 13.94
CA ARG A 156 30.22 0.61 12.72
C ARG A 156 29.18 0.76 11.61
N ARG A 157 29.15 1.93 10.95
CA ARG A 157 28.29 2.21 9.78
C ARG A 157 29.17 2.52 8.58
N LEU A 158 28.91 1.89 7.45
CA LEU A 158 29.61 2.19 6.20
C LEU A 158 28.60 2.61 5.13
N GLN A 159 28.80 3.78 4.54
CA GLN A 159 28.02 4.28 3.42
C GLN A 159 28.77 4.01 2.12
N ALA A 160 28.16 3.28 1.19
CA ALA A 160 28.73 2.97 -0.11
C ALA A 160 28.09 3.86 -1.18
N GLY A 161 28.67 5.05 -1.39
CA GLY A 161 28.12 6.07 -2.30
C GLY A 161 29.07 6.54 -3.39
N ARG A 162 28.51 6.98 -4.50
CA ARG A 162 29.24 7.59 -5.62
C ARG A 162 29.63 9.01 -5.25
N HIS A 163 30.92 9.33 -5.21
CA HIS A 163 31.36 10.72 -5.15
C HIS A 163 31.13 11.34 -6.54
N LEU A 164 30.15 12.24 -6.69
CA LEU A 164 30.10 13.16 -7.82
C LEU A 164 31.18 14.24 -7.61
N GLY A 165 32.43 13.85 -7.82
CA GLY A 165 33.53 14.82 -8.00
C GLY A 165 33.43 15.42 -9.40
N GLY A 166 33.02 16.68 -9.50
CA GLY A 166 33.11 17.47 -10.72
C GLY A 166 31.77 18.02 -11.25
N ALA A 167 31.06 18.82 -10.44
CA ALA A 167 30.15 19.81 -11.01
C ALA A 167 30.96 21.11 -11.21
N ASP A 168 31.10 21.49 -12.48
CA ASP A 168 31.60 22.79 -12.93
C ASP A 168 31.02 23.93 -12.08
N LEU A 169 31.86 24.53 -11.24
CA LEU A 169 31.60 25.87 -10.74
C LEU A 169 31.54 26.80 -11.96
N PRO A 170 30.46 27.58 -12.15
CA PRO A 170 30.33 28.44 -13.32
C PRO A 170 31.47 29.46 -13.31
N ARG A 171 32.41 29.30 -14.25
CA ARG A 171 33.42 30.32 -14.60
C ARG A 171 32.67 31.61 -14.90
N ARG A 172 32.73 32.57 -13.97
CA ARG A 172 32.30 33.95 -14.23
C ARG A 172 33.04 34.44 -15.47
N ARG A 173 32.30 34.59 -16.57
CA ARG A 173 32.76 35.32 -17.76
C ARG A 173 33.16 36.72 -17.30
N ARG A 174 34.47 37.01 -17.33
CA ARG A 174 34.97 38.39 -17.27
C ARG A 174 34.36 39.14 -18.45
N ARG A 175 33.65 40.23 -18.18
CA ARG A 175 33.28 41.22 -19.20
C ARG A 175 34.56 41.91 -19.69
N PRO A 176 34.76 42.08 -21.00
CA PRO A 176 35.85 42.87 -21.54
C PRO A 176 35.49 44.36 -21.41
N GLY A 177 36.34 45.13 -20.71
CA GLY A 177 36.15 46.56 -20.54
C GLY A 177 36.30 46.99 -19.09
N ASP A 178 37.53 46.95 -18.58
CA ASP A 178 38.05 48.05 -17.77
C ASP A 178 39.57 47.92 -17.65
N GLN A 179 40.26 48.76 -18.39
CA GLN A 179 41.70 49.00 -18.27
C GLN A 179 41.91 49.99 -17.13
N ARG A 180 42.79 49.67 -16.16
CA ARG A 180 43.82 50.59 -15.62
C ARG A 180 44.71 49.90 -14.56
N PRO A 181 45.97 50.36 -14.38
CA PRO A 181 47.07 49.50 -13.95
C PRO A 181 47.58 49.74 -12.51
N LEU A 182 48.29 48.72 -12.01
CA LEU A 182 49.46 48.71 -11.11
C LEU A 182 49.51 49.72 -9.93
N ARG A 183 49.64 49.19 -8.70
CA ARG A 183 50.75 49.59 -7.79
C ARG A 183 50.96 48.65 -6.60
N ALA A 184 52.24 48.58 -6.23
CA ALA A 184 52.88 47.71 -5.25
C ALA A 184 52.72 48.18 -3.79
N ARG A 185 52.90 47.24 -2.85
CA ARG A 185 53.67 47.39 -1.58
C ARG A 185 53.72 46.02 -0.87
N ARG A 186 54.88 45.35 -0.82
CA ARG A 186 55.88 45.35 0.27
C ARG A 186 55.25 45.10 1.65
N GLY A 187 55.41 43.89 2.19
CA GLY A 187 56.37 43.56 3.26
C GLY A 187 55.57 43.13 4.50
N ARG A 188 55.96 42.22 5.40
CA ARG A 188 57.23 41.65 5.89
C ARG A 188 56.88 40.22 6.38
N ARG A 189 57.62 39.16 6.03
CA ARG A 189 58.79 38.59 6.73
C ARG A 189 58.72 38.58 8.27
N ALA A 190 58.55 37.38 8.84
CA ALA A 190 59.48 36.69 9.76
C ALA A 190 59.03 35.21 9.79
N ALA A 191 59.75 34.20 9.26
CA ALA A 191 61.08 33.67 9.62
C ALA A 191 61.12 33.26 11.10
N HIS A 192 61.53 32.06 11.52
CA HIS A 192 62.53 31.17 10.94
C HIS A 192 62.57 29.82 11.68
N ARG A 193 62.95 28.74 10.94
CA ARG A 193 63.84 27.61 11.32
C ARG A 193 63.27 26.53 12.27
N ALA A 194 63.52 25.23 12.10
CA ALA A 194 64.45 24.51 11.22
C ALA A 194 64.00 23.06 10.95
N ARG A 195 64.38 22.58 9.76
CA ARG A 195 64.51 21.17 9.27
C ARG A 195 65.64 20.43 10.04
N PRO A 196 66.02 19.14 9.79
CA PRO A 196 65.73 18.27 8.63
C PRO A 196 65.52 16.76 8.90
N GLY A 197 65.14 16.00 7.85
CA GLY A 197 65.72 14.66 7.65
C GLY A 197 64.77 13.50 7.29
N ALA A 198 65.09 12.87 6.15
CA ALA A 198 64.87 11.47 5.78
C ALA A 198 63.50 11.06 5.20
N GLY A 199 63.54 10.63 3.93
CA GLY A 199 62.39 10.17 3.17
C GLY A 199 61.95 8.75 3.50
N ALA A 200 60.73 8.42 3.11
CA ALA A 200 60.34 7.14 2.52
C ALA A 200 58.89 7.27 2.06
N GLY A 201 58.61 6.81 0.83
CA GLY A 201 57.33 7.01 0.17
C GLY A 201 56.14 6.43 0.94
N ARG A 202 55.09 7.23 1.09
CA ARG A 202 53.74 6.72 1.32
C ARG A 202 52.82 7.35 0.28
N ARG A 203 52.30 6.48 -0.59
CA ARG A 203 51.18 6.76 -1.49
C ARG A 203 50.04 7.38 -0.66
N SER A 204 49.57 8.54 -1.09
CA SER A 204 48.36 9.19 -0.59
C SER A 204 47.16 8.29 -0.87
N GLY A 205 46.69 7.56 0.15
CA GLY A 205 45.37 6.95 0.14
C GLY A 205 44.28 8.03 0.27
N PRO A 206 43.09 7.85 -0.30
CA PRO A 206 42.00 8.80 -0.14
C PRO A 206 41.52 8.82 1.32
N ALA A 207 41.21 10.02 1.81
CA ALA A 207 40.83 10.28 3.20
C ALA A 207 39.57 9.51 3.61
N VAL A 208 39.69 8.69 4.66
CA VAL A 208 38.55 8.11 5.38
C VAL A 208 38.00 9.20 6.29
N TRP A 209 36.81 9.71 5.97
CA TRP A 209 36.10 10.67 6.81
C TRP A 209 35.48 9.95 8.01
N SER A 210 35.86 10.35 9.23
CA SER A 210 35.14 10.05 10.46
C SER A 210 34.45 11.34 10.91
N PRO A 211 33.11 11.39 11.02
CA PRO A 211 32.45 12.57 11.57
C PRO A 211 32.72 12.66 13.08
N ALA A 212 33.11 13.85 13.53
CA ALA A 212 33.00 14.25 14.91
C ALA A 212 31.51 14.29 15.32
N PRO A 213 31.17 14.04 16.60
CA PRO A 213 29.79 14.01 17.06
C PRO A 213 29.12 15.38 16.88
N HIS A 214 28.03 15.41 16.11
CA HIS A 214 27.25 16.62 15.84
C HIS A 214 26.33 16.94 17.03
N PRO A 215 26.29 18.19 17.53
CA PRO A 215 25.47 18.60 18.69
C PRO A 215 23.95 18.67 18.40
N GLY A 216 23.49 18.24 17.22
CA GLY A 216 22.08 18.22 16.82
C GLY A 216 21.39 16.85 16.93
N LEU A 217 22.13 15.78 17.26
CA LEU A 217 21.60 14.41 17.33
C LEU A 217 21.03 14.03 18.71
N ASN A 218 21.38 14.76 19.78
CA ASN A 218 20.93 14.48 21.15
C ASN A 218 19.44 14.80 21.41
N ARG A 219 18.66 15.15 20.38
CA ARG A 219 17.23 15.43 20.50
C ARG A 219 16.33 14.24 20.10
N LEU A 220 16.93 13.09 19.80
CA LEU A 220 16.24 11.84 19.46
C LEU A 220 16.42 10.74 20.52
N GLU A 221 17.09 11.01 21.64
CA GLU A 221 17.36 10.03 22.70
C GLU A 221 16.26 9.97 23.77
N ASP A 222 15.19 10.76 23.64
CA ASP A 222 14.10 10.83 24.63
C ASP A 222 12.83 10.09 24.18
N THR A 223 13.00 8.88 23.66
CA THR A 223 11.90 7.93 23.48
C THR A 223 12.21 6.69 24.30
N GLY A 224 11.44 6.48 25.36
CA GLY A 224 11.46 5.25 26.16
C GLY A 224 11.28 3.98 25.32
N PRO A 225 11.30 2.79 25.97
CA PRO A 225 11.41 1.51 25.29
C PRO A 225 10.35 1.38 24.18
N VAL A 226 10.81 1.34 22.92
CA VAL A 226 9.95 1.22 21.74
C VAL A 226 9.48 -0.23 21.65
N SER A 227 8.40 -0.52 22.34
CA SER A 227 7.54 -1.64 22.02
C SER A 227 6.61 -1.26 20.86
N ASP A 228 6.60 -2.14 19.86
CA ASP A 228 5.43 -2.54 19.07
C ASP A 228 5.03 -1.74 17.81
N HIS A 229 4.50 -2.51 16.86
CA HIS A 229 3.59 -2.05 15.81
C HIS A 229 2.75 -0.86 16.30
N PRO A 230 2.47 0.15 15.46
CA PRO A 230 1.65 1.29 15.87
C PRO A 230 0.42 0.73 16.59
N GLY A 231 0.27 1.09 17.87
CA GLY A 231 -0.78 0.55 18.71
C GLY A 231 -2.14 0.72 18.04
N LEU A 232 -3.13 -0.08 18.43
CA LEU A 232 -4.47 -0.04 17.83
C LEU A 232 -5.00 1.40 17.69
N THR A 233 -4.75 2.25 18.69
CA THR A 233 -5.08 3.68 18.71
C THR A 233 -4.41 4.47 17.59
N ALA A 234 -3.11 4.25 17.35
CA ALA A 234 -2.37 4.91 16.28
C ALA A 234 -2.88 4.48 14.90
N GLN A 235 -3.26 3.21 14.72
CA GLN A 235 -3.86 2.72 13.46
C GLN A 235 -5.27 3.28 13.23
N LEU A 236 -6.07 3.43 14.29
CA LEU A 236 -7.41 4.01 14.22
C LEU A 236 -7.37 5.49 13.79
N LEU A 237 -6.37 6.24 14.26
CA LEU A 237 -6.25 7.68 13.99
C LEU A 237 -5.38 8.01 12.77
N HIS A 238 -4.74 7.03 12.15
CA HIS A 238 -3.88 7.25 11.00
C HIS A 238 -4.65 7.84 9.81
N VAL A 239 -4.08 8.88 9.20
CA VAL A 239 -4.60 9.50 7.96
C VAL A 239 -3.54 9.40 6.88
N GLY A 240 -3.82 8.58 5.87
CA GLY A 240 -2.94 8.35 4.74
C GLY A 240 -2.78 9.57 3.82
N PRO A 241 -1.72 9.59 2.98
CA PRO A 241 -1.42 10.68 2.05
C PRO A 241 -2.39 10.77 0.86
N HIS A 242 -2.51 11.95 0.25
CA HIS A 242 -3.48 12.25 -0.83
C HIS A 242 -3.34 11.39 -2.09
N ARG A 243 -2.12 10.97 -2.47
CA ARG A 243 -1.82 10.03 -3.59
C ARG A 243 -2.66 10.20 -4.89
N GLY A 244 -2.99 11.44 -5.26
CA GLY A 244 -3.78 11.71 -6.47
C GLY A 244 -5.27 11.38 -6.37
N ALA A 245 -5.82 11.25 -5.16
CA ALA A 245 -7.23 10.90 -4.91
C ALA A 245 -8.21 11.83 -5.63
N HIS A 246 -7.85 13.11 -5.80
CA HIS A 246 -8.64 14.11 -6.55
C HIS A 246 -8.98 13.65 -7.98
N ARG A 247 -8.10 12.90 -8.67
CA ARG A 247 -8.36 12.42 -10.03
C ARG A 247 -9.44 11.35 -10.05
N VAL A 248 -9.42 10.48 -9.04
CA VAL A 248 -10.41 9.41 -8.94
C VAL A 248 -11.72 9.97 -8.41
N ALA A 249 -11.68 10.90 -7.47
CA ALA A 249 -12.84 11.64 -7.00
C ALA A 249 -13.54 12.38 -8.15
N ALA A 250 -12.79 13.14 -8.97
CA ALA A 250 -13.35 13.82 -10.13
C ALA A 250 -13.99 12.84 -11.14
N ARG A 251 -13.29 11.74 -11.46
CA ARG A 251 -13.81 10.68 -12.33
C ARG A 251 -15.11 10.08 -11.78
N ALA A 252 -15.10 9.65 -10.53
CA ALA A 252 -16.23 8.99 -9.90
C ALA A 252 -17.43 9.92 -9.76
N SER A 253 -17.19 11.17 -9.38
CA SER A 253 -18.21 12.21 -9.27
C SER A 253 -18.84 12.51 -10.62
N PHE A 254 -18.03 12.63 -11.68
CA PHE A 254 -18.54 12.84 -13.03
C PHE A 254 -19.34 11.64 -13.56
N SER A 255 -18.88 10.42 -13.27
CA SER A 255 -19.60 9.19 -13.61
C SER A 255 -20.94 9.04 -12.91
N VAL A 256 -21.13 9.65 -11.74
CA VAL A 256 -22.43 9.69 -11.03
C VAL A 256 -23.28 10.88 -11.49
N LEU A 257 -22.66 12.07 -11.62
CA LEU A 257 -23.35 13.32 -11.97
C LEU A 257 -24.14 13.21 -13.27
N VAL A 258 -23.51 12.72 -14.35
CA VAL A 258 -24.13 12.75 -15.68
C VAL A 258 -25.36 11.84 -15.76
N PRO A 259 -25.31 10.56 -15.34
CA PRO A 259 -26.51 9.72 -15.28
C PRO A 259 -27.64 10.32 -14.43
N LEU A 260 -27.32 10.93 -13.27
CA LEU A 260 -28.34 11.56 -12.42
C LEU A 260 -28.97 12.80 -13.06
N LEU A 261 -28.19 13.62 -13.77
CA LEU A 261 -28.72 14.75 -14.53
C LEU A 261 -29.64 14.30 -15.66
N VAL A 262 -29.27 13.21 -16.37
CA VAL A 262 -30.13 12.61 -17.41
C VAL A 262 -31.44 12.16 -16.79
N LEU A 263 -31.40 11.36 -15.72
CA LEU A 263 -32.61 10.89 -15.03
C LEU A 263 -33.47 12.04 -14.49
N TRP A 264 -32.86 13.09 -13.94
CA TRP A 264 -33.60 14.27 -13.51
C TRP A 264 -34.27 15.00 -14.69
N SER A 265 -33.56 15.16 -15.80
CA SER A 265 -34.11 15.83 -16.99
C SER A 265 -35.25 15.04 -17.64
N THR A 266 -35.27 13.72 -17.47
CA THR A 266 -36.34 12.85 -17.97
C THR A 266 -37.44 12.57 -16.94
N GLY A 267 -37.33 13.13 -15.72
CA GLY A 267 -38.32 12.93 -14.65
C GLY A 267 -38.26 11.54 -13.97
N HIS A 268 -37.15 10.82 -14.12
CA HIS A 268 -36.96 9.44 -13.68
C HIS A 268 -35.93 9.27 -12.53
N LEU A 269 -35.93 10.19 -11.56
CA LEU A 269 -34.98 10.14 -10.43
C LEU A 269 -35.20 8.93 -9.51
N GLU A 270 -36.34 8.27 -9.57
CA GLU A 270 -36.59 7.00 -8.88
C GLU A 270 -35.62 5.88 -9.33
N LEU A 271 -35.09 5.97 -10.57
CA LEU A 271 -34.11 5.03 -11.12
C LEU A 271 -32.65 5.34 -10.71
N ALA A 272 -32.45 6.39 -9.90
CA ALA A 272 -31.13 6.89 -9.52
C ALA A 272 -30.26 5.82 -8.83
N ILE A 273 -30.88 4.92 -8.06
CA ILE A 273 -30.18 3.82 -7.39
C ILE A 273 -29.46 2.91 -8.38
N TYR A 274 -30.12 2.54 -9.49
CA TYR A 274 -29.56 1.69 -10.54
C TYR A 274 -28.42 2.41 -11.28
N ALA A 275 -28.65 3.68 -11.64
CA ALA A 275 -27.64 4.50 -12.31
C ALA A 275 -26.38 4.67 -11.45
N THR A 276 -26.54 4.86 -10.14
CA THR A 276 -25.40 5.07 -9.22
C THR A 276 -24.57 3.81 -9.06
N PHE A 277 -25.19 2.64 -8.94
CA PHE A 277 -24.46 1.38 -8.90
C PHE A 277 -23.72 1.08 -10.21
N GLY A 278 -24.30 1.39 -11.37
CA GLY A 278 -23.59 1.32 -12.65
C GLY A 278 -22.34 2.23 -12.66
N ALA A 279 -22.50 3.47 -12.20
CA ALA A 279 -21.44 4.48 -12.13
C ALA A 279 -20.27 4.07 -11.21
N PHE A 280 -20.50 3.24 -10.19
CA PHE A 280 -19.47 2.73 -9.28
C PHE A 280 -18.41 1.85 -9.97
N THR A 281 -18.65 1.42 -11.21
CA THR A 281 -17.60 0.88 -12.10
C THR A 281 -16.37 1.80 -12.18
N SER A 282 -16.58 3.11 -12.10
CA SER A 282 -15.52 4.14 -12.09
C SER A 282 -14.73 4.23 -10.79
N LEU A 283 -15.12 3.57 -9.70
CA LEU A 283 -14.37 3.58 -8.44
C LEU A 283 -13.12 2.69 -8.51
N TYR A 284 -13.15 1.69 -9.39
CA TYR A 284 -12.12 0.68 -9.46
C TYR A 284 -10.95 1.04 -10.39
N GLY A 285 -9.84 0.34 -10.20
CA GLY A 285 -8.67 0.44 -11.06
C GLY A 285 -7.80 1.68 -10.81
N ARG A 286 -7.78 2.22 -9.58
CA ARG A 286 -6.96 3.39 -9.18
C ARG A 286 -5.48 3.18 -9.49
N THR A 287 -4.98 1.98 -9.20
CA THR A 287 -3.58 1.52 -9.35
C THR A 287 -3.28 0.88 -10.70
N HIS A 288 -4.31 0.47 -11.45
CA HIS A 288 -4.18 -0.23 -12.72
C HIS A 288 -4.01 0.73 -13.90
N VAL A 289 -3.28 0.31 -14.95
CA VAL A 289 -2.98 1.15 -16.14
C VAL A 289 -3.57 0.54 -17.42
N ARG A 290 -4.08 1.42 -18.29
CA ARG A 290 -4.57 1.15 -19.65
C ARG A 290 -5.41 -0.13 -19.75
N LEU A 291 -4.84 -1.23 -20.26
CA LEU A 291 -5.57 -2.48 -20.55
C LEU A 291 -5.98 -3.24 -19.29
N SER A 292 -5.15 -3.26 -18.24
CA SER A 292 -5.52 -3.96 -16.99
C SER A 292 -6.67 -3.26 -16.29
N ARG A 293 -6.66 -1.92 -16.29
CA ARG A 293 -7.77 -1.10 -15.79
C ARG A 293 -9.03 -1.35 -16.61
N ALA A 294 -8.95 -1.29 -17.94
CA ALA A 294 -10.10 -1.49 -18.81
C ALA A 294 -10.71 -2.88 -18.61
N ARG A 295 -9.90 -3.93 -18.54
CA ARG A 295 -10.37 -5.31 -18.27
C ARG A 295 -11.06 -5.43 -16.90
N MET A 296 -10.46 -4.87 -15.86
CA MET A 296 -11.04 -4.87 -14.51
C MET A 296 -12.37 -4.13 -14.49
N GLN A 297 -12.41 -2.90 -15.01
CA GLN A 297 -13.62 -2.11 -15.04
C GLN A 297 -14.70 -2.76 -15.93
N ALA A 298 -14.34 -3.40 -17.04
CA ALA A 298 -15.29 -4.13 -17.88
C ALA A 298 -15.89 -5.33 -17.13
N THR A 299 -15.06 -6.07 -16.39
CA THR A 299 -15.54 -7.16 -15.53
C THR A 299 -16.52 -6.63 -14.49
N LEU A 300 -16.19 -5.52 -13.84
CA LEU A 300 -17.06 -4.88 -12.84
C LEU A 300 -18.34 -4.30 -13.44
N ALA A 301 -18.30 -3.74 -14.64
CA ALA A 301 -19.48 -3.24 -15.33
C ALA A 301 -20.51 -4.37 -15.49
N VAL A 302 -20.05 -5.54 -15.95
CA VAL A 302 -20.90 -6.73 -16.09
C VAL A 302 -21.42 -7.19 -14.73
N LEU A 303 -20.56 -7.32 -13.72
CA LEU A 303 -20.95 -7.84 -12.41
C LEU A 303 -21.85 -6.90 -11.62
N LEU A 304 -21.62 -5.60 -11.65
CA LEU A 304 -22.48 -4.60 -10.99
C LEU A 304 -23.84 -4.56 -11.66
N THR A 305 -23.89 -4.59 -13.00
CA THR A 305 -25.14 -4.67 -13.75
C THR A 305 -25.89 -5.96 -13.42
N ALA A 306 -25.22 -7.11 -13.46
CA ALA A 306 -25.81 -8.40 -13.08
C ALA A 306 -26.30 -8.42 -11.63
N SER A 307 -25.56 -7.81 -10.70
CA SER A 307 -25.96 -7.70 -9.28
C SER A 307 -27.22 -6.84 -9.12
N VAL A 308 -27.31 -5.70 -9.83
CA VAL A 308 -28.52 -4.86 -9.86
C VAL A 308 -29.71 -5.62 -10.46
N THR A 309 -29.52 -6.29 -11.60
CA THR A 309 -30.57 -7.07 -12.27
C THR A 309 -31.07 -8.20 -11.37
N LEU A 310 -30.16 -8.97 -10.77
CA LEU A 310 -30.49 -10.06 -9.87
C LEU A 310 -31.17 -9.56 -8.59
N GLY A 311 -30.73 -8.42 -8.06
CA GLY A 311 -31.36 -7.77 -6.92
C GLY A 311 -32.80 -7.37 -7.25
N THR A 312 -33.01 -6.68 -8.37
CA THR A 312 -34.34 -6.27 -8.83
C THR A 312 -35.24 -7.48 -9.08
N LEU A 313 -34.71 -8.57 -9.66
CA LEU A 313 -35.43 -9.82 -9.84
C LEU A 313 -35.89 -10.43 -8.50
N VAL A 314 -35.01 -10.47 -7.49
CA VAL A 314 -35.38 -10.91 -6.13
C VAL A 314 -36.43 -9.99 -5.52
N GLY A 315 -36.36 -8.69 -5.79
CA GLY A 315 -37.33 -7.68 -5.36
C GLY A 315 -38.76 -7.92 -5.85
N THR A 316 -38.95 -8.74 -6.89
CA THR A 316 -40.26 -9.16 -7.40
C THR A 316 -40.96 -10.24 -6.56
N SER A 317 -40.21 -10.91 -5.68
CA SER A 317 -40.75 -11.98 -4.84
C SER A 317 -41.37 -11.45 -3.54
N SER A 318 -42.47 -12.05 -3.12
CA SER A 318 -43.05 -11.85 -1.78
C SER A 318 -42.11 -12.29 -0.65
N HIS A 319 -41.17 -13.21 -0.92
CA HIS A 319 -40.19 -13.73 0.04
C HIS A 319 -38.80 -13.09 -0.12
N ARG A 320 -38.72 -11.89 -0.71
CA ARG A 320 -37.46 -11.20 -1.04
C ARG A 320 -36.47 -11.10 0.13
N SER A 321 -36.93 -10.90 1.37
CA SER A 321 -36.07 -10.77 2.55
C SER A 321 -35.28 -12.05 2.86
N TRP A 322 -35.90 -13.22 2.66
CA TRP A 322 -35.25 -14.52 2.86
C TRP A 322 -34.50 -14.98 1.61
N LEU A 323 -34.98 -14.67 0.41
CA LEU A 323 -34.27 -14.98 -0.85
C LEU A 323 -33.00 -14.15 -1.03
N ALA A 324 -32.96 -12.91 -0.55
CA ALA A 324 -31.79 -12.05 -0.64
C ALA A 324 -30.58 -12.61 0.12
N VAL A 325 -30.79 -13.34 1.22
CA VAL A 325 -29.71 -13.84 2.08
C VAL A 325 -28.78 -14.85 1.36
N PRO A 326 -29.28 -15.98 0.83
CA PRO A 326 -28.42 -16.93 0.13
C PRO A 326 -27.85 -16.36 -1.17
N VAL A 327 -28.61 -15.53 -1.89
CA VAL A 327 -28.15 -14.93 -3.15
C VAL A 327 -27.05 -13.89 -2.88
N ALA A 328 -27.17 -13.05 -1.84
CA ALA A 328 -26.11 -12.13 -1.44
C ALA A 328 -24.82 -12.87 -1.06
N ALA A 329 -24.93 -14.02 -0.40
CA ALA A 329 -23.77 -14.85 -0.06
C ALA A 329 -23.07 -15.40 -1.31
N LEU A 330 -23.84 -15.81 -2.34
CA LEU A 330 -23.29 -16.24 -3.63
C LEU A 330 -22.63 -15.07 -4.38
N VAL A 331 -23.24 -13.89 -4.39
CA VAL A 331 -22.66 -12.66 -4.93
C VAL A 331 -21.36 -12.30 -4.20
N ALA A 332 -21.34 -12.44 -2.87
CA ALA A 332 -20.16 -12.22 -2.05
C ALA A 332 -19.04 -13.20 -2.40
N ALA A 333 -19.36 -14.48 -2.60
CA ALA A 333 -18.40 -15.51 -2.98
C ALA A 333 -17.79 -15.22 -4.36
N ALA A 334 -18.63 -15.00 -5.37
CA ALA A 334 -18.21 -14.70 -6.74
C ALA A 334 -17.37 -13.40 -6.81
N GLY A 335 -17.84 -12.35 -6.13
CA GLY A 335 -17.11 -11.08 -6.05
C GLY A 335 -15.78 -11.20 -5.33
N SER A 336 -15.68 -12.01 -4.27
CA SER A 336 -14.42 -12.26 -3.57
C SER A 336 -13.42 -13.01 -4.45
N LEU A 337 -13.88 -14.05 -5.16
CA LEU A 337 -13.06 -14.82 -6.09
C LEU A 337 -12.48 -13.94 -7.19
N LEU A 338 -13.32 -13.12 -7.84
CA LEU A 338 -12.90 -12.26 -8.93
C LEU A 338 -12.04 -11.08 -8.46
N SER A 339 -12.36 -10.54 -7.28
CA SER A 339 -11.52 -9.54 -6.61
C SER A 339 -10.11 -10.05 -6.36
N ASP A 340 -9.98 -11.26 -5.82
CA ASP A 340 -8.68 -11.87 -5.56
C ASP A 340 -7.97 -12.22 -6.89
N ALA A 341 -8.70 -12.74 -7.88
CA ALA A 341 -8.18 -13.12 -9.20
C ALA A 341 -7.61 -11.95 -10.00
N GLN A 342 -8.18 -10.75 -9.85
CA GLN A 342 -7.82 -9.55 -10.62
C GLN A 342 -7.17 -8.44 -9.78
N ASP A 343 -6.88 -8.70 -8.50
CA ASP A 343 -6.30 -7.73 -7.56
C ASP A 343 -7.06 -6.38 -7.52
N TRP A 344 -8.35 -6.48 -7.25
CA TRP A 344 -9.24 -5.32 -7.22
C TRP A 344 -8.87 -4.33 -6.11
N HIS A 345 -9.02 -3.05 -6.47
CA HIS A 345 -8.87 -1.94 -5.55
C HIS A 345 -10.05 -0.98 -5.76
N PRO A 346 -10.99 -0.84 -4.80
CA PRO A 346 -11.01 -1.48 -3.47
C PRO A 346 -11.15 -3.02 -3.50
N PRO A 347 -10.62 -3.76 -2.49
CA PRO A 347 -10.71 -5.22 -2.45
C PRO A 347 -12.07 -5.71 -1.95
N GLY A 348 -12.43 -6.92 -2.39
CA GLY A 348 -13.58 -7.69 -1.93
C GLY A 348 -14.88 -7.38 -2.67
N PRO A 349 -15.99 -8.01 -2.24
CA PRO A 349 -17.27 -7.97 -2.95
C PRO A 349 -18.19 -6.82 -2.52
N LEU A 350 -17.72 -5.87 -1.72
CA LEU A 350 -18.56 -4.92 -0.99
C LEU A 350 -19.61 -4.22 -1.86
N PHE A 351 -19.21 -3.65 -3.00
CA PHE A 351 -20.14 -2.92 -3.86
C PHE A 351 -21.08 -3.84 -4.65
N LEU A 352 -20.68 -5.09 -4.92
CA LEU A 352 -21.55 -6.09 -5.55
C LEU A 352 -22.64 -6.57 -4.59
N VAL A 353 -22.25 -6.87 -3.34
CA VAL A 353 -23.21 -7.25 -2.29
C VAL A 353 -24.14 -6.08 -2.02
N PHE A 354 -23.62 -4.85 -1.96
CA PHE A 354 -24.44 -3.68 -1.71
C PHE A 354 -25.41 -3.39 -2.86
N SER A 355 -24.96 -3.43 -4.11
CA SER A 355 -25.85 -3.20 -5.25
C SER A 355 -26.95 -4.25 -5.36
N PHE A 356 -26.60 -5.54 -5.20
CA PHE A 356 -27.58 -6.62 -5.16
C PHE A 356 -28.59 -6.42 -4.02
N ALA A 357 -28.10 -6.28 -2.80
CA ALA A 357 -28.96 -6.34 -1.62
C ALA A 357 -29.82 -5.08 -1.43
N ALA A 358 -29.33 -3.91 -1.85
CA ALA A 358 -30.13 -2.69 -1.89
C ALA A 358 -31.26 -2.80 -2.92
N CYS A 359 -30.97 -3.26 -4.15
CA CYS A 359 -32.01 -3.46 -5.16
C CYS A 359 -33.01 -4.56 -4.78
N ALA A 360 -32.57 -5.65 -4.13
CA ALA A 360 -33.45 -6.71 -3.62
C ALA A 360 -34.39 -6.26 -2.49
N SER A 361 -34.06 -5.17 -1.80
CA SER A 361 -34.90 -4.62 -0.73
C SER A 361 -36.07 -3.78 -1.23
N VAL A 362 -35.97 -3.27 -2.46
CA VAL A 362 -37.00 -2.42 -3.08
C VAL A 362 -38.06 -3.34 -3.73
N PRO A 363 -39.35 -3.16 -3.43
CA PRO A 363 -40.43 -3.81 -4.17
C PRO A 363 -40.31 -3.50 -5.66
N ALA A 364 -40.33 -4.53 -6.50
CA ALA A 364 -40.23 -4.39 -7.95
C ALA A 364 -41.24 -5.28 -8.66
N THR A 365 -41.53 -4.97 -9.91
CA THR A 365 -42.28 -5.80 -10.84
C THR A 365 -41.34 -6.45 -11.85
N LEU A 366 -41.80 -7.47 -12.57
CA LEU A 366 -40.99 -8.09 -13.65
C LEU A 366 -40.65 -7.10 -14.77
N ALA A 367 -41.45 -6.04 -14.96
CA ALA A 367 -41.18 -4.99 -15.94
C ALA A 367 -40.01 -4.08 -15.53
N ASP A 368 -39.72 -3.95 -14.23
CA ASP A 368 -38.62 -3.11 -13.72
C ASP A 368 -37.25 -3.76 -13.93
N VAL A 369 -37.19 -5.10 -14.05
CA VAL A 369 -35.94 -5.87 -14.22
C VAL A 369 -35.16 -5.43 -15.48
N PRO A 370 -35.74 -5.41 -16.70
CA PRO A 370 -35.03 -4.92 -17.87
C PRO A 370 -34.67 -3.43 -17.78
N VAL A 371 -35.50 -2.60 -17.12
CA VAL A 371 -35.21 -1.17 -16.91
C VAL A 371 -33.99 -1.00 -16.01
N ALA A 372 -33.94 -1.69 -14.87
CA ALA A 372 -32.82 -1.67 -13.95
C ALA A 372 -31.53 -2.13 -14.63
N ALA A 373 -31.59 -3.21 -15.43
CA ALA A 373 -30.47 -3.70 -16.23
C ALA A 373 -29.98 -2.66 -17.25
N ALA A 374 -30.90 -2.03 -17.98
CA ALA A 374 -30.57 -1.01 -18.99
C ALA A 374 -29.95 0.24 -18.36
N VAL A 375 -30.54 0.77 -17.29
CA VAL A 375 -30.05 1.98 -16.60
C VAL A 375 -28.69 1.72 -15.95
N ALA A 376 -28.52 0.62 -15.21
CA ALA A 376 -27.24 0.26 -14.61
C ALA A 376 -26.17 -0.01 -15.67
N GLY A 377 -26.52 -0.73 -16.74
CA GLY A 377 -25.63 -1.03 -17.86
C GLY A 377 -25.19 0.22 -18.62
N ALA A 378 -26.12 1.11 -18.96
CA ALA A 378 -25.81 2.37 -19.63
C ALA A 378 -24.88 3.26 -18.77
N SER A 379 -25.16 3.35 -17.47
CA SER A 379 -24.33 4.09 -16.53
C SER A 379 -22.93 3.46 -16.37
N ALA A 380 -22.85 2.13 -16.34
CA ALA A 380 -21.57 1.41 -16.29
C ALA A 380 -20.74 1.61 -17.58
N LEU A 381 -21.38 1.57 -18.75
CA LEU A 381 -20.75 1.86 -20.04
C LEU A 381 -20.26 3.31 -20.10
N PHE A 382 -21.04 4.26 -19.59
CA PHE A 382 -20.61 5.65 -19.47
C PHE A 382 -19.38 5.77 -18.56
N ALA A 383 -19.38 5.12 -17.39
CA ALA A 383 -18.25 5.09 -16.48
C ALA A 383 -16.97 4.50 -17.10
N LEU A 384 -17.10 3.47 -17.96
CA LEU A 384 -16.00 2.93 -18.77
C LEU A 384 -15.47 3.98 -19.75
N GLY A 385 -16.36 4.68 -20.45
CA GLY A 385 -16.03 5.78 -21.35
C GLY A 385 -15.24 6.90 -20.66
N VAL A 386 -15.68 7.34 -19.48
CA VAL A 386 -14.95 8.34 -18.67
C VAL A 386 -13.55 7.81 -18.28
N GLY A 387 -13.46 6.53 -17.91
CA GLY A 387 -12.19 5.86 -17.60
C GLY A 387 -11.22 5.85 -18.78
N ALA A 388 -11.72 5.56 -19.99
CA ALA A 388 -10.96 5.52 -21.24
C ALA A 388 -10.55 6.92 -21.70
N ALA A 389 -11.46 7.89 -21.68
CA ALA A 389 -11.20 9.28 -22.05
C ALA A 389 -10.10 9.90 -21.16
N GLY A 390 -10.15 9.65 -19.85
CA GLY A 390 -9.11 10.09 -18.92
C GLY A 390 -7.74 9.43 -19.17
N ALA A 391 -7.69 8.25 -19.79
CA ALA A 391 -6.43 7.63 -20.22
C ALA A 391 -5.92 8.23 -21.53
N GLY A 392 -6.79 8.48 -22.51
CA GLY A 392 -6.45 9.14 -23.77
C GLY A 392 -5.93 10.56 -23.59
N TRP A 393 -6.57 11.35 -22.72
CA TRP A 393 -6.15 12.72 -22.41
C TRP A 393 -4.73 12.81 -21.84
N ARG A 394 -4.34 11.86 -20.99
CA ARG A 394 -2.97 11.79 -20.44
C ARG A 394 -1.93 11.44 -21.50
N HIS A 395 -2.30 10.54 -22.43
CA HIS A 395 -1.44 10.19 -23.55
C HIS A 395 -1.21 11.40 -24.45
N TRP A 396 -2.28 12.14 -24.77
CA TRP A 396 -2.20 13.35 -25.59
C TRP A 396 -1.34 14.45 -24.95
N ARG A 397 -1.42 14.65 -23.63
CA ARG A 397 -0.58 15.63 -22.91
C ARG A 397 0.88 15.19 -22.70
N GLY A 398 1.33 14.10 -23.33
CA GLY A 398 2.71 13.62 -23.19
C GLY A 398 3.07 13.14 -21.78
N GLY A 399 2.07 12.84 -20.94
CA GLY A 399 2.32 12.34 -19.59
C GLY A 399 2.86 10.91 -19.64
N ALA A 400 4.03 10.68 -19.03
CA ALA A 400 4.57 9.33 -18.86
C ALA A 400 3.51 8.45 -18.17
N ALA A 401 3.17 7.32 -18.79
CA ALA A 401 2.30 6.35 -18.16
C ALA A 401 2.97 5.86 -16.87
N PRO A 402 2.25 5.80 -15.72
CA PRO A 402 2.77 5.11 -14.55
C PRO A 402 3.24 3.72 -14.97
N ALA A 403 4.45 3.33 -14.55
CA ALA A 403 4.95 1.99 -14.81
C ALA A 403 3.91 0.99 -14.33
N ALA A 404 3.45 0.10 -15.22
CA ALA A 404 2.52 -0.95 -14.85
C ALA A 404 3.20 -1.81 -13.78
N GLY A 405 2.67 -1.76 -12.56
CA GLY A 405 2.97 -2.82 -11.60
C GLY A 405 2.60 -4.14 -12.28
N ALA A 406 3.52 -5.09 -12.32
CA ALA A 406 3.20 -6.41 -12.84
C ALA A 406 2.00 -6.94 -12.04
N PRO A 407 0.97 -7.51 -12.70
CA PRO A 407 -0.13 -8.12 -11.97
C PRO A 407 0.46 -9.15 -11.01
N SER A 408 0.26 -8.92 -9.70
CA SER A 408 0.49 -9.90 -8.66
C SER A 408 -0.40 -11.09 -9.02
N ARG A 409 0.16 -12.14 -9.62
CA ARG A 409 -0.61 -13.37 -9.84
C ARG A 409 -0.98 -13.88 -8.46
N PRO A 410 -2.27 -13.96 -8.09
CA PRO A 410 -2.62 -14.62 -6.85
C PRO A 410 -2.15 -16.08 -6.97
N SER A 411 -1.33 -16.52 -6.01
CA SER A 411 -1.18 -17.95 -5.78
C SER A 411 -2.56 -18.46 -5.38
N TYR A 412 -3.18 -19.29 -6.21
CA TYR A 412 -4.46 -19.92 -5.90
C TYR A 412 -4.25 -21.03 -4.86
N ASP A 413 -3.85 -20.62 -3.66
CA ASP A 413 -3.66 -21.49 -2.51
C ASP A 413 -4.89 -21.47 -1.59
N GLY A 414 -4.95 -22.41 -0.64
CA GLY A 414 -6.03 -22.55 0.34
C GLY A 414 -6.38 -21.29 1.14
N VAL A 415 -5.51 -20.27 1.15
CA VAL A 415 -5.76 -18.94 1.74
C VAL A 415 -6.84 -18.16 0.98
N ALA A 416 -6.88 -18.25 -0.36
CA ALA A 416 -7.92 -17.59 -1.18
C ALA A 416 -9.30 -18.26 -0.97
N ARG A 417 -9.34 -19.59 -0.87
CA ARG A 417 -10.57 -20.33 -0.59
C ARG A 417 -11.14 -19.99 0.79
N ARG A 418 -10.28 -19.85 1.81
CA ARG A 418 -10.69 -19.42 3.16
C ARG A 418 -11.29 -18.01 3.15
N HIS A 419 -10.68 -17.06 2.43
CA HIS A 419 -11.19 -15.69 2.32
C HIS A 419 -12.59 -15.63 1.69
N VAL A 420 -12.80 -16.38 0.60
CA VAL A 420 -14.09 -16.49 -0.10
C VAL A 420 -15.16 -17.09 0.79
N LEU A 421 -14.88 -18.24 1.43
CA LEU A 421 -15.82 -18.91 2.33
C LEU A 421 -16.16 -18.03 3.54
N ARG A 422 -15.17 -17.31 4.07
CA ARG A 422 -15.36 -16.38 5.19
C ARG A 422 -16.26 -15.22 4.83
N ASN A 423 -16.04 -14.56 3.69
CA ASN A 423 -16.90 -13.46 3.23
C ASN A 423 -18.33 -13.94 2.97
N ALA A 424 -18.49 -15.05 2.24
CA ALA A 424 -19.80 -15.62 1.97
C ALA A 424 -20.53 -16.04 3.26
N GLY A 425 -19.83 -16.71 4.18
CA GLY A 425 -20.38 -17.13 5.47
C GLY A 425 -20.77 -15.95 6.37
N GLY A 426 -19.95 -14.89 6.41
CA GLY A 426 -20.26 -13.68 7.16
C GLY A 426 -21.48 -12.93 6.62
N VAL A 427 -21.59 -12.81 5.29
CA VAL A 427 -22.76 -12.21 4.63
C VAL A 427 -24.01 -13.06 4.89
N LEU A 428 -23.92 -14.38 4.73
CA LEU A 428 -25.02 -15.31 4.97
C LEU A 428 -25.52 -15.23 6.42
N LEU A 429 -24.61 -15.30 7.40
CA LEU A 429 -24.95 -15.28 8.81
C LEU A 429 -25.53 -13.94 9.24
N ALA A 430 -24.93 -12.82 8.80
CA ALA A 430 -25.43 -11.49 9.11
C ALA A 430 -26.82 -11.25 8.50
N GLY A 431 -27.03 -11.67 7.26
CA GLY A 431 -28.33 -11.61 6.58
C GLY A 431 -29.38 -12.47 7.28
N ALA A 432 -29.05 -13.73 7.59
CA ALA A 432 -29.97 -14.65 8.27
C ALA A 432 -30.38 -14.14 9.66
N LEU A 433 -29.43 -13.62 10.44
CA LEU A 433 -29.70 -13.04 11.76
C LEU A 433 -30.53 -11.75 11.66
N ALA A 434 -30.20 -10.83 10.75
CA ALA A 434 -30.96 -9.60 10.60
C ALA A 434 -32.40 -9.88 10.13
N THR A 435 -32.58 -10.80 9.17
CA THR A 435 -33.89 -11.22 8.69
C THR A 435 -34.69 -11.96 9.76
N SER A 436 -34.06 -12.82 10.57
CA SER A 436 -34.77 -13.55 11.64
C SER A 436 -35.18 -12.65 12.81
N LEU A 437 -34.41 -11.61 13.11
CA LEU A 437 -34.74 -10.60 14.12
C LEU A 437 -35.82 -9.61 13.64
N GLY A 438 -36.23 -9.68 12.37
CA GLY A 438 -37.22 -8.78 11.79
C GLY A 438 -36.75 -7.32 11.71
N ILE A 439 -35.42 -7.10 11.68
CA ILE A 439 -34.84 -5.76 11.51
C ILE A 439 -35.00 -5.41 10.02
N GLY A 440 -35.60 -4.25 9.72
CA GLY A 440 -36.29 -4.01 8.45
C GLY A 440 -35.45 -4.10 7.18
N HIS A 441 -34.13 -3.93 7.25
CA HIS A 441 -33.27 -3.70 6.10
C HIS A 441 -32.01 -4.58 6.13
N PRO A 442 -32.13 -5.92 6.14
CA PRO A 442 -31.06 -6.87 6.47
C PRO A 442 -29.79 -6.74 5.60
N TYR A 443 -29.88 -6.05 4.47
CA TYR A 443 -28.74 -5.72 3.62
C TYR A 443 -27.68 -4.85 4.30
N TRP A 444 -28.03 -3.96 5.23
CA TRP A 444 -27.02 -3.17 5.93
C TRP A 444 -26.14 -4.05 6.83
N ALA A 445 -26.71 -5.11 7.41
CA ALA A 445 -25.97 -6.10 8.17
C ALA A 445 -25.04 -6.90 7.26
N MET A 446 -25.54 -7.36 6.11
CA MET A 446 -24.75 -8.09 5.11
C MET A 446 -23.55 -7.26 4.61
N VAL A 447 -23.77 -6.01 4.19
CA VAL A 447 -22.70 -5.13 3.71
C VAL A 447 -21.71 -4.82 4.84
N SER A 448 -22.19 -4.59 6.07
CA SER A 448 -21.32 -4.24 7.19
C SER A 448 -20.50 -5.43 7.71
N ALA A 449 -20.97 -6.67 7.52
CA ALA A 449 -20.19 -7.89 7.77
C ALA A 449 -19.04 -8.08 6.76
N ALA A 450 -19.25 -7.74 5.49
CA ALA A 450 -18.22 -7.84 4.45
C ALA A 450 -17.04 -6.86 4.66
N VAL A 451 -17.27 -5.73 5.35
CA VAL A 451 -16.26 -4.68 5.55
C VAL A 451 -15.03 -5.13 6.35
N PRO A 452 -15.16 -5.63 7.60
CA PRO A 452 -13.99 -6.14 8.32
C PRO A 452 -13.38 -7.32 7.57
N LEU A 453 -14.20 -8.23 7.04
CA LEU A 453 -13.76 -9.44 6.38
C LEU A 453 -12.98 -9.23 5.07
N ALA A 454 -13.02 -8.03 4.49
CA ALA A 454 -12.13 -7.62 3.40
C ALA A 454 -10.65 -7.51 3.81
N ALA A 455 -10.36 -7.43 5.11
CA ALA A 455 -9.00 -7.50 5.65
C ALA A 455 -8.63 -8.96 5.99
N ARG A 456 -7.41 -9.39 5.63
CA ARG A 456 -6.95 -10.78 5.85
C ARG A 456 -6.69 -11.08 7.32
N ASP A 457 -6.05 -10.15 8.02
CA ASP A 457 -5.63 -10.28 9.43
C ASP A 457 -6.61 -9.66 10.43
N LEU A 458 -6.54 -10.11 11.69
CA LEU A 458 -7.49 -9.73 12.74
C LEU A 458 -7.38 -8.25 13.15
N VAL A 459 -6.18 -7.69 13.28
CA VAL A 459 -6.03 -6.29 13.71
C VAL A 459 -6.62 -5.32 12.67
N PRO A 460 -6.30 -5.43 11.36
CA PRO A 460 -6.96 -4.60 10.35
C PRO A 460 -8.47 -4.87 10.20
N GLN A 461 -8.95 -6.09 10.48
CA GLN A 461 -10.39 -6.37 10.57
C GLN A 461 -11.05 -5.54 11.68
N VAL A 462 -10.46 -5.54 12.89
CA VAL A 462 -10.94 -4.75 14.03
C VAL A 462 -10.92 -3.26 13.70
N VAL A 463 -9.82 -2.74 13.17
CA VAL A 463 -9.71 -1.33 12.77
C VAL A 463 -10.81 -0.95 11.77
N ARG A 464 -11.01 -1.77 10.72
CA ARG A 464 -12.08 -1.51 9.75
C ARG A 464 -13.48 -1.64 10.34
N GLY A 465 -13.68 -2.56 11.28
CA GLY A 465 -14.93 -2.70 12.03
C GLY A 465 -15.24 -1.46 12.87
N VAL A 466 -14.27 -0.97 13.63
CA VAL A 466 -14.41 0.26 14.44
C VAL A 466 -14.64 1.47 13.55
N HIS A 467 -13.85 1.63 12.48
CA HIS A 467 -14.08 2.69 11.49
C HIS A 467 -15.48 2.60 10.87
N ARG A 468 -15.95 1.37 10.57
CA ARG A 468 -17.29 1.12 10.05
C ARG A 468 -18.38 1.60 10.99
N VAL A 469 -18.32 1.24 12.26
CA VAL A 469 -19.31 1.66 13.26
C VAL A 469 -19.22 3.16 13.50
N ALA A 470 -18.06 3.68 13.89
CA ALA A 470 -17.88 5.08 14.26
C ALA A 470 -18.23 6.03 13.11
N GLY A 471 -17.69 5.77 11.92
CA GLY A 471 -17.97 6.60 10.74
C GLY A 471 -19.43 6.54 10.29
N THR A 472 -20.10 5.38 10.44
CA THR A 472 -21.53 5.27 10.12
C THR A 472 -22.37 6.05 11.12
N LEU A 473 -22.11 5.95 12.43
CA LEU A 473 -22.88 6.68 13.44
C LEU A 473 -22.79 8.20 13.27
N VAL A 474 -21.59 8.73 12.98
CA VAL A 474 -21.42 10.16 12.66
C VAL A 474 -22.13 10.51 11.34
N GLY A 475 -21.99 9.66 10.32
CA GLY A 475 -22.68 9.82 9.04
C GLY A 475 -24.21 9.77 9.15
N LEU A 476 -24.78 9.04 10.12
CA LEU A 476 -26.21 9.05 10.42
C LEU A 476 -26.69 10.42 10.91
N GLY A 477 -25.87 11.12 11.70
CA GLY A 477 -26.16 12.51 12.08
C GLY A 477 -26.20 13.46 10.87
N VAL A 478 -25.25 13.31 9.95
CA VAL A 478 -25.24 14.06 8.68
C VAL A 478 -26.46 13.70 7.82
N ALA A 479 -26.81 12.43 7.73
CA ALA A 479 -27.99 11.97 7.00
C ALA A 479 -29.29 12.52 7.59
N ALA A 480 -29.43 12.52 8.92
CA ALA A 480 -30.58 13.10 9.61
C ALA A 480 -30.73 14.58 9.31
N LEU A 481 -29.62 15.34 9.31
CA LEU A 481 -29.63 16.74 8.92
C LEU A 481 -30.07 16.93 7.46
N LEU A 482 -29.52 16.14 6.53
CA LEU A 482 -29.89 16.21 5.12
C LEU A 482 -31.36 15.86 4.88
N PHE A 483 -31.90 14.84 5.56
CA PHE A 483 -33.32 14.52 5.49
C PHE A 483 -34.20 15.64 6.08
N ALA A 484 -33.75 16.32 7.14
CA ALA A 484 -34.47 17.46 7.70
C ALA A 484 -34.47 18.67 6.76
N LEU A 485 -33.43 18.82 5.94
CA LEU A 485 -33.32 19.88 4.93
C LEU A 485 -34.10 19.56 3.63
N ASP A 486 -34.49 18.31 3.44
CA ASP A 486 -35.24 17.79 2.28
C ASP A 486 -34.75 18.34 0.92
N PRO A 487 -33.47 18.13 0.55
CA PRO A 487 -32.95 18.62 -0.72
C PRO A 487 -33.64 17.89 -1.88
N THR A 488 -34.12 18.65 -2.87
CA THR A 488 -34.82 18.13 -4.06
C THR A 488 -34.13 18.51 -5.37
N GLY A 489 -34.45 17.79 -6.44
CA GLY A 489 -34.00 18.08 -7.81
C GLY A 489 -32.48 18.25 -7.94
N LEU A 490 -32.06 19.39 -8.51
CA LEU A 490 -30.65 19.70 -8.73
C LEU A 490 -29.84 19.84 -7.43
N VAL A 491 -30.47 20.32 -6.34
CA VAL A 491 -29.80 20.46 -5.04
C VAL A 491 -29.43 19.09 -4.50
N LEU A 492 -30.35 18.12 -4.59
CA LEU A 492 -30.09 16.73 -4.21
C LEU A 492 -28.93 16.13 -5.00
N ILE A 493 -28.91 16.34 -6.32
CA ILE A 493 -27.83 15.85 -7.19
C ILE A 493 -26.50 16.48 -6.78
N ALA A 494 -26.47 17.79 -6.52
CA ALA A 494 -25.27 18.48 -6.06
C ALA A 494 -24.76 17.92 -4.73
N VAL A 495 -25.65 17.65 -3.78
CA VAL A 495 -25.33 17.01 -2.49
C VAL A 495 -24.77 15.60 -2.70
N VAL A 496 -25.43 14.77 -3.50
CA VAL A 496 -25.00 13.40 -3.82
C VAL A 496 -23.59 13.40 -4.44
N VAL A 497 -23.34 14.29 -5.39
CA VAL A 497 -22.05 14.41 -6.07
C VAL A 497 -20.96 14.95 -5.12
N ALA A 498 -21.29 15.90 -4.25
CA ALA A 498 -20.35 16.40 -3.25
C ALA A 498 -19.98 15.33 -2.20
N LEU A 499 -20.96 14.56 -1.73
CA LEU A 499 -20.74 13.43 -0.83
C LEU A 499 -19.89 12.34 -1.49
N GLN A 500 -20.17 12.02 -2.77
CA GLN A 500 -19.39 11.07 -3.54
C GLN A 500 -17.93 11.53 -3.73
N ALA A 501 -17.71 12.80 -4.07
CA ALA A 501 -16.37 13.37 -4.20
C ALA A 501 -15.61 13.28 -2.87
N THR A 502 -16.27 13.65 -1.77
CA THR A 502 -15.71 13.63 -0.42
C THR A 502 -15.36 12.22 0.04
N ALA A 503 -16.28 11.27 -0.16
CA ALA A 503 -16.05 9.86 0.11
C ALA A 503 -14.77 9.37 -0.60
N GLU A 504 -14.63 9.71 -1.90
CA GLU A 504 -13.52 9.21 -2.70
C GLU A 504 -12.18 9.89 -2.40
N LEU A 505 -12.20 11.15 -1.94
CA LEU A 505 -11.02 11.85 -1.42
C LEU A 505 -10.50 11.24 -0.11
N LEU A 506 -11.40 10.71 0.72
CA LEU A 506 -11.09 10.26 2.07
C LEU A 506 -10.88 8.74 2.18
N VAL A 507 -11.52 7.93 1.33
CA VAL A 507 -11.55 6.46 1.48
C VAL A 507 -10.16 5.81 1.45
N GLY A 508 -9.23 6.38 0.69
CA GLY A 508 -7.83 5.92 0.66
C GLY A 508 -6.95 6.49 1.78
N ARG A 509 -7.46 7.42 2.57
CA ARG A 509 -6.75 8.15 3.63
C ARG A 509 -7.19 7.71 5.01
N ASN A 510 -8.49 7.69 5.27
CA ASN A 510 -9.07 7.18 6.50
C ASN A 510 -10.51 6.71 6.23
N TYR A 511 -10.78 5.44 6.52
CA TYR A 511 -12.05 4.81 6.17
C TYR A 511 -13.22 5.34 7.02
N ALA A 512 -13.00 5.68 8.28
CA ALA A 512 -14.05 6.26 9.15
C ALA A 512 -14.54 7.61 8.61
N PHE A 513 -13.62 8.50 8.23
CA PHE A 513 -14.01 9.80 7.66
C PHE A 513 -14.72 9.67 6.31
N ALA A 514 -14.31 8.72 5.48
CA ALA A 514 -15.03 8.44 4.24
C ALA A 514 -16.47 8.00 4.51
N LEU A 515 -16.71 7.22 5.56
CA LEU A 515 -18.05 6.75 5.93
C LEU A 515 -19.00 7.84 6.41
N VAL A 516 -18.47 8.96 6.91
CA VAL A 516 -19.27 10.15 7.22
C VAL A 516 -19.95 10.69 5.96
N ALA A 517 -19.32 10.55 4.78
CA ALA A 517 -19.90 10.93 3.50
C ALA A 517 -20.64 9.77 2.80
N ILE A 518 -20.12 8.54 2.88
CA ILE A 518 -20.73 7.36 2.24
C ILE A 518 -22.10 7.04 2.87
N THR A 519 -22.27 7.18 4.18
CA THR A 519 -23.52 6.85 4.88
C THR A 519 -24.70 7.69 4.41
N PRO A 520 -24.66 9.04 4.47
CA PRO A 520 -25.75 9.86 3.95
C PRO A 520 -25.96 9.66 2.45
N LEU A 521 -24.89 9.52 1.67
CA LEU A 521 -25.00 9.21 0.23
C LEU A 521 -25.84 7.94 0.01
N ALA A 522 -25.49 6.86 0.70
CA ALA A 522 -26.15 5.58 0.54
C ALA A 522 -27.63 5.63 0.98
N LEU A 523 -27.93 6.35 2.07
CA LEU A 523 -29.30 6.51 2.57
C LEU A 523 -30.17 7.38 1.65
N LEU A 524 -29.63 8.46 1.10
CA LEU A 524 -30.35 9.30 0.12
C LEU A 524 -30.72 8.50 -1.13
N MET A 525 -29.79 7.69 -1.65
CA MET A 525 -30.04 6.87 -2.84
C MET A 525 -31.12 5.80 -2.61
N VAL A 526 -31.14 5.18 -1.42
CA VAL A 526 -32.18 4.20 -1.07
C VAL A 526 -33.53 4.89 -0.86
N HIS A 527 -33.54 6.03 -0.15
CA HIS A 527 -34.76 6.78 0.11
C HIS A 527 -35.44 7.27 -1.18
N LEU A 528 -34.65 7.65 -2.19
CA LEU A 528 -35.17 7.99 -3.52
C LEU A 528 -35.86 6.81 -4.23
N ALA A 529 -35.34 5.59 -4.05
CA ALA A 529 -35.87 4.41 -4.70
C ALA A 529 -37.11 3.85 -3.99
N ALA A 530 -37.13 3.91 -2.66
CA ALA A 530 -38.24 3.46 -1.83
C ALA A 530 -38.40 4.39 -0.62
N PRO A 531 -39.29 5.38 -0.69
CA PRO A 531 -39.52 6.31 0.41
C PRO A 531 -40.08 5.59 1.64
N VAL A 532 -39.33 5.65 2.73
CA VAL A 532 -39.68 5.10 4.06
C VAL A 532 -39.37 6.19 5.09
N PRO A 533 -40.08 6.28 6.23
CA PRO A 533 -39.77 7.26 7.28
C PRO A 533 -38.28 7.25 7.65
N SER A 534 -37.64 8.41 7.57
CA SER A 534 -36.20 8.56 7.75
C SER A 534 -35.72 8.10 9.13
N SER A 535 -36.55 8.23 10.17
CA SER A 535 -36.26 7.73 11.52
C SER A 535 -36.06 6.21 11.58
N VAL A 536 -36.87 5.45 10.84
CA VAL A 536 -36.76 3.98 10.73
C VAL A 536 -35.48 3.63 9.97
N LEU A 537 -35.26 4.29 8.83
CA LEU A 537 -34.08 4.08 8.00
C LEU A 537 -32.77 4.34 8.76
N LEU A 538 -32.71 5.41 9.56
CA LEU A 538 -31.55 5.78 10.38
C LEU A 538 -31.32 4.77 11.51
N ARG A 539 -32.40 4.35 12.20
CA ARG A 539 -32.31 3.36 13.29
C ARG A 539 -31.83 2.00 12.77
N ASP A 540 -32.47 1.50 11.71
CA ASP A 540 -32.12 0.22 11.11
C ASP A 540 -30.67 0.23 10.64
N ARG A 541 -30.26 1.30 9.94
CA ARG A 541 -28.88 1.47 9.49
C ARG A 541 -27.87 1.40 10.63
N GLY A 542 -28.17 2.02 11.77
CA GLY A 542 -27.31 2.00 12.96
C GLY A 542 -27.20 0.60 13.56
N VAL A 543 -28.33 -0.01 13.87
CA VAL A 543 -28.41 -1.34 14.52
C VAL A 543 -27.77 -2.42 13.65
N GLU A 544 -28.12 -2.45 12.36
CA GLU A 544 -27.64 -3.47 11.42
C GLU A 544 -26.16 -3.30 11.11
N THR A 545 -25.63 -2.08 11.17
CA THR A 545 -24.19 -1.87 11.03
C THR A 545 -23.42 -2.49 12.20
N VAL A 546 -23.91 -2.33 13.43
CA VAL A 546 -23.30 -2.95 14.62
C VAL A 546 -23.41 -4.46 14.56
N LEU A 547 -24.60 -4.99 14.24
CA LEU A 547 -24.84 -6.43 14.07
C LEU A 547 -23.90 -7.03 13.02
N GLY A 548 -23.85 -6.44 11.82
CA GLY A 548 -23.02 -6.90 10.71
C GLY A 548 -21.54 -6.87 11.05
N VAL A 549 -21.03 -5.77 11.63
CA VAL A 549 -19.62 -5.71 12.06
C VAL A 549 -19.31 -6.75 13.12
N GLY A 550 -20.20 -6.96 14.10
CA GLY A 550 -20.04 -8.00 15.12
C GLY A 550 -19.90 -9.40 14.51
N VAL A 551 -20.83 -9.76 13.61
CA VAL A 551 -20.77 -11.03 12.86
C VAL A 551 -19.47 -11.15 12.06
N GLY A 552 -19.07 -10.08 11.36
CA GLY A 552 -17.84 -10.06 10.58
C GLY A 552 -16.58 -10.28 11.43
N LEU A 553 -16.49 -9.66 12.61
CA LEU A 553 -15.36 -9.84 13.52
C LEU A 553 -15.32 -11.25 14.14
N VAL A 554 -16.48 -11.79 14.53
CA VAL A 554 -16.59 -13.17 15.04
C VAL A 554 -16.15 -14.17 13.97
N MET A 555 -16.65 -14.01 12.74
CA MET A 555 -16.23 -14.86 11.61
C MET A 555 -14.74 -14.73 11.31
N GLY A 556 -14.20 -13.51 11.37
CA GLY A 556 -12.78 -13.23 11.24
C GLY A 556 -11.93 -13.95 12.28
N TRP A 557 -12.36 -13.95 13.53
CA TRP A 557 -11.70 -14.63 14.63
C TRP A 557 -11.78 -16.16 14.53
N LEU A 558 -12.96 -16.72 14.21
CA LEU A 558 -13.18 -18.17 14.08
C LEU A 558 -12.36 -18.79 12.93
N THR A 559 -12.12 -18.02 11.87
CA THR A 559 -11.42 -18.51 10.67
C THR A 559 -9.93 -18.18 10.65
N ARG A 560 -9.39 -17.65 11.76
CA ARG A 560 -7.95 -17.35 11.88
C ARG A 560 -7.13 -18.62 11.78
N SER A 561 -6.05 -18.59 10.99
CA SER A 561 -5.07 -19.68 11.04
C SER A 561 -4.33 -19.60 12.38
N PRO A 562 -4.21 -20.71 13.13
CA PRO A 562 -3.33 -20.75 14.30
C PRO A 562 -1.92 -20.35 13.87
N SER A 563 -1.28 -19.45 14.62
CA SER A 563 0.16 -19.22 14.47
C SER A 563 0.88 -20.56 14.61
N PRO A 564 1.90 -20.88 13.79
CA PRO A 564 2.74 -22.02 14.06
C PRO A 564 3.27 -21.85 15.48
N ALA A 565 2.98 -22.81 16.36
CA ALA A 565 3.55 -22.83 17.69
C ALA A 565 5.07 -22.71 17.53
N GLY A 566 5.67 -21.67 18.15
CA GLY A 566 7.11 -21.57 18.25
C GLY A 566 7.67 -22.86 18.87
N PRO A 567 8.89 -23.28 18.50
CA PRO A 567 9.47 -24.51 19.02
C PRO A 567 9.42 -24.46 20.55
N LEU A 568 8.64 -25.38 21.13
CA LEU A 568 8.59 -25.60 22.57
C LEU A 568 10.02 -25.89 23.02
N SER A 569 10.61 -24.96 23.75
CA SER A 569 11.76 -25.17 24.62
C SER A 569 11.35 -26.13 25.74
N GLY A 570 11.29 -27.42 25.41
CA GLY A 570 11.03 -28.52 26.33
C GLY A 570 12.04 -29.62 26.05
N GLY A 571 13.19 -29.54 26.73
CA GLY A 571 14.27 -30.49 26.58
C GLY A 571 13.84 -31.93 26.82
N ARG A 572 14.24 -32.81 25.90
CA ARG A 572 14.71 -34.16 26.17
C ARG A 572 15.58 -34.58 24.99
N SER A 573 16.88 -34.56 25.23
CA SER A 573 17.91 -35.11 24.34
C SER A 573 17.62 -36.59 24.07
N ALA A 574 17.20 -36.91 22.84
CA ALA A 574 17.30 -38.27 22.32
C ALA A 574 18.78 -38.54 21.96
N PRO A 575 19.38 -39.66 22.42
CA PRO A 575 20.77 -39.94 22.10
C PRO A 575 20.90 -40.39 20.64
N ALA A 576 21.89 -39.85 19.95
CA ALA A 576 22.24 -40.22 18.58
C ALA A 576 22.71 -41.69 18.50
N PRO A 577 22.33 -42.45 17.46
CA PRO A 577 22.80 -43.81 17.25
C PRO A 577 24.19 -43.78 16.62
N GLY A 578 25.15 -44.48 17.22
CA GLY A 578 26.38 -44.89 16.54
C GLY A 578 27.68 -44.39 17.18
N ALA A 579 28.06 -44.99 18.30
CA ALA A 579 29.47 -45.09 18.69
C ALA A 579 29.80 -46.56 18.96
N ARG A 580 30.39 -47.20 17.94
CA ARG A 580 30.99 -48.53 18.03
C ARG A 580 32.00 -48.56 19.18
N ARG A 581 31.72 -49.31 20.24
CA ARG A 581 32.75 -49.78 21.17
C ARG A 581 33.25 -51.14 20.70
N ARG A 582 34.49 -51.16 20.21
CA ARG A 582 35.34 -52.35 20.24
C ARG A 582 35.50 -52.76 21.72
N ARG A 583 35.30 -54.02 22.04
CA ARG A 583 35.84 -54.66 23.25
C ARG A 583 37.03 -55.54 22.82
N PRO A 584 38.04 -55.72 23.68
CA PRO A 584 38.93 -56.87 23.57
C PRO A 584 38.15 -58.16 23.82
#